data_AF-A0A6N7Y4M6-F1
#
_entry.id   AF-A0A6N7Y4M6-F1
#
_cell.length_a   1.000
_cell.length_b   1.000
_cell.length_c   1.000
_cell.angle_alpha   90.00
_cell.angle_beta   90.00
_cell.angle_gamma   90.00
#
_symmetry.space_group_name_H-M   'P 1'
#
loop_
_entity.id
_entity.type
_entity.pdbx_description
1 polymer ?
#
loop_
_entity_poly.entity_id
_entity_poly.type
_entity_poly.pdbx_seq_one_letter_code
_entity_poly.pdbx_strand_id
1 'polypeptide(L)'
;MNNINEKLLHITRKALARTEKAMERTGEIPKVSFEIQYKGCLVGLGIGTILIVGGIIGLLMKKQIWGLGTLIAGTTTIISNIITMKKLQAQR
;
A
#
# COMPACT_ATOMS: atom_id res chain seq x y z
N MET A 1 21.78 30.22 -8.75
CA MET A 1 20.49 29.60 -8.41
C MET A 1 20.35 28.25 -9.12
N ASN A 2 21.14 27.22 -8.72
CA ASN A 2 21.18 25.96 -9.48
C ASN A 2 21.40 24.65 -8.66
N ASN A 3 21.80 24.72 -7.39
CA ASN A 3 22.17 23.52 -6.62
C ASN A 3 20.97 22.74 -6.03
N ILE A 4 19.86 23.43 -5.74
CA ILE A 4 18.66 22.80 -5.14
C ILE A 4 17.89 22.01 -6.20
N ASN A 5 17.74 22.57 -7.41
CA ASN A 5 17.05 21.88 -8.52
C ASN A 5 17.81 20.62 -8.95
N GLU A 6 19.14 20.67 -9.07
CA GLU A 6 19.91 19.47 -9.40
C GLU A 6 19.84 18.39 -8.33
N LYS A 7 19.86 18.77 -7.04
CA LYS A 7 19.68 17.80 -5.93
C LYS A 7 18.30 17.15 -5.97
N LEU A 8 17.24 17.92 -6.21
CA LEU A 8 15.89 17.39 -6.37
C LEU A 8 15.79 16.45 -7.58
N LEU A 9 16.36 16.84 -8.72
CA LEU A 9 16.38 16.02 -9.92
C LEU A 9 17.14 14.70 -9.70
N HIS A 10 18.26 14.76 -8.98
CA HIS A 10 19.05 13.58 -8.66
C HIS A 10 18.33 12.63 -7.69
N ILE A 11 17.68 13.16 -6.66
CA ILE A 11 16.88 12.34 -5.73
C ILE A 11 15.70 11.69 -6.47
N THR A 12 14.98 12.44 -7.31
CA THR A 12 13.86 11.93 -8.10
C THR A 12 14.32 10.84 -9.08
N ARG A 13 15.42 11.05 -9.81
CA ARG A 13 15.99 10.02 -10.70
C ARG A 13 16.42 8.76 -9.94
N LYS A 14 17.05 8.93 -8.77
CA LYS A 14 17.48 7.80 -7.94
C LYS A 14 16.29 7.02 -7.37
N ALA A 15 15.21 7.70 -6.99
CA ALA A 15 13.96 7.07 -6.59
C ALA A 15 13.36 6.32 -7.79
N LEU A 16 13.25 6.96 -8.94
CA LEU A 16 12.70 6.36 -10.17
C LEU A 16 13.45 5.10 -10.58
N ALA A 17 14.79 5.14 -10.60
CA ALA A 17 15.63 3.99 -10.95
C ALA A 17 15.49 2.83 -9.95
N ARG A 18 15.21 3.12 -8.67
CA ARG A 18 14.90 2.07 -7.69
C ARG A 18 13.53 1.45 -7.94
N THR A 19 12.54 2.28 -8.28
CA THR A 19 11.19 1.82 -8.61
C THR A 19 11.19 0.98 -9.89
N GLU A 20 11.96 1.39 -10.90
CA GLU A 20 12.12 0.68 -12.18
C GLU A 20 12.76 -0.70 -11.97
N LYS A 21 13.89 -0.77 -11.27
CA LYS A 21 14.53 -2.06 -10.91
C LYS A 21 13.62 -2.97 -10.10
N ALA A 22 12.78 -2.42 -9.23
CA ALA A 22 11.80 -3.19 -8.49
C ALA A 22 10.68 -3.71 -9.41
N MET A 23 10.26 -2.88 -10.38
CA MET A 23 9.23 -3.21 -11.36
C MET A 23 9.69 -4.32 -12.32
N GLU A 24 10.94 -4.25 -12.80
CA GLU A 24 11.56 -5.31 -13.62
C GLU A 24 11.52 -6.66 -12.90
N ARG A 25 11.92 -6.69 -11.62
CA ARG A 25 11.89 -7.92 -10.80
C ARG A 25 10.48 -8.45 -10.58
N THR A 26 9.47 -7.59 -10.53
CA THR A 26 8.07 -8.03 -10.44
C THR A 26 7.50 -8.52 -11.77
N GLY A 27 8.08 -8.11 -12.91
CA GLY A 27 7.67 -8.59 -14.24
C GLY A 27 7.99 -10.06 -14.49
N GLU A 28 8.99 -10.60 -13.79
CA GLU A 28 9.37 -12.01 -13.82
C GLU A 28 8.48 -12.90 -12.93
N ILE A 29 7.62 -12.30 -12.10
CA ILE A 29 6.73 -13.05 -11.22
C ILE A 29 5.53 -13.53 -12.03
N PRO A 30 5.25 -14.85 -12.07
CA PRO A 30 4.11 -15.37 -12.81
C PRO A 30 2.81 -14.73 -12.31
N LYS A 31 1.98 -14.26 -13.25
CA LYS A 31 0.66 -13.69 -12.93
C LYS A 31 -0.17 -14.72 -12.19
N VAL A 32 -0.50 -14.38 -10.95
CA VAL A 32 -1.38 -15.16 -10.09
C VAL A 32 -2.80 -15.15 -10.68
N SER A 33 -3.54 -16.26 -10.59
CA SER A 33 -4.90 -16.35 -11.13
C SER A 33 -5.86 -15.36 -10.44
N PHE A 34 -6.90 -14.93 -11.16
CA PHE A 34 -7.90 -13.98 -10.65
C PHE A 34 -8.47 -14.42 -9.29
N GLU A 35 -8.80 -15.70 -9.15
CA GLU A 35 -9.42 -16.24 -7.93
C GLU A 35 -8.51 -16.10 -6.70
N ILE A 36 -7.21 -16.36 -6.87
CA ILE A 36 -6.24 -16.25 -5.78
C ILE A 36 -6.04 -14.79 -5.42
N GLN A 37 -5.95 -13.89 -6.42
CA GLN A 37 -5.84 -12.45 -6.17
C GLN A 37 -7.07 -11.88 -5.45
N TYR A 38 -8.27 -12.32 -5.83
CA TYR A 38 -9.53 -11.91 -5.21
C TYR A 38 -9.60 -12.37 -3.75
N LYS A 39 -9.25 -13.64 -3.47
CA LYS A 39 -9.17 -14.16 -2.09
C LYS A 39 -8.13 -13.40 -1.26
N GLY A 40 -6.98 -13.09 -1.85
CA GLY A 40 -5.94 -12.27 -1.21
C GLY A 40 -6.47 -10.89 -0.82
N CYS A 41 -7.23 -10.23 -1.70
CA CYS A 41 -7.87 -8.95 -1.38
C CYS A 41 -8.88 -9.07 -0.24
N LEU A 42 -9.68 -10.15 -0.20
CA LEU A 42 -10.63 -10.39 0.88
C LEU A 42 -9.94 -10.51 2.25
N VAL A 43 -8.83 -11.25 2.30
CA VAL A 43 -8.00 -11.35 3.51
C VAL A 43 -7.41 -9.99 3.88
N GLY A 44 -6.92 -9.23 2.88
CA GLY A 44 -6.41 -7.88 3.07
C GLY A 44 -7.45 -6.92 3.67
N LEU A 45 -8.71 -7.00 3.22
CA LEU A 45 -9.82 -6.24 3.81
C LEU A 45 -10.05 -6.62 5.28
N GLY A 46 -10.05 -7.92 5.60
CA GLY A 46 -10.21 -8.40 6.97
C GLY A 46 -9.10 -7.89 7.90
N ILE A 47 -7.83 -7.99 7.47
CA ILE A 47 -6.70 -7.44 8.22
C ILE A 47 -6.83 -5.93 8.41
N GLY A 48 -7.23 -5.22 7.35
CA GLY A 48 -7.50 -3.78 7.39
C GLY A 48 -8.55 -3.40 8.43
N THR A 49 -9.64 -4.15 8.54
CA THR A 49 -10.67 -3.95 9.56
C THR A 49 -10.13 -4.17 10.98
N ILE A 50 -9.33 -5.22 11.20
CA ILE A 50 -8.71 -5.49 12.51
C ILE A 50 -7.78 -4.35 12.91
N LEU A 51 -6.99 -3.81 11.97
CA LEU A 51 -6.12 -2.65 12.20
C LEU A 51 -6.93 -1.41 12.60
N ILE A 52 -8.05 -1.13 11.93
CA ILE A 52 -8.92 0.00 12.30
C ILE A 52 -9.45 -0.17 13.73
N VAL A 53 -9.97 -1.35 14.07
CA VAL A 53 -10.49 -1.63 15.42
C VAL A 53 -9.37 -1.48 16.46
N GLY A 54 -8.18 -2.03 16.20
CA GLY A 54 -7.02 -1.89 17.07
C GLY A 54 -6.58 -0.43 17.24
N GLY A 55 -6.62 0.36 16.17
CA GLY A 55 -6.32 1.78 16.20
C GLY A 55 -7.33 2.59 17.04
N ILE A 56 -8.62 2.29 16.90
CA ILE A 56 -9.68 2.89 17.75
C ILE A 56 -9.43 2.57 19.22
N ILE A 57 -9.16 1.30 19.55
CA ILE A 57 -8.82 0.89 20.92
C ILE A 57 -7.58 1.64 21.41
N GLY A 58 -6.55 1.80 20.57
CA GLY A 58 -5.35 2.56 20.89
C GLY A 58 -5.59 4.02 21.22
N LEU A 59 -6.48 4.67 20.48
CA LEU A 59 -6.91 6.03 20.77
C LEU A 59 -7.67 6.11 22.10
N LEU A 60 -8.57 5.15 22.37
CA LEU A 60 -9.31 5.08 23.65
C LEU A 60 -8.38 4.88 24.85
N MET A 61 -7.28 4.13 24.69
CA MET A 61 -6.25 3.94 25.71
C MET A 61 -5.27 5.12 25.84
N LYS A 62 -5.58 6.28 25.24
CA LYS A 62 -4.73 7.49 25.18
C LYS A 62 -3.35 7.28 24.51
N LYS A 63 -3.14 6.18 23.79
CA LYS A 63 -1.90 5.92 23.03
C LYS A 63 -2.01 6.49 21.61
N GLN A 64 -2.00 7.82 21.50
CA GLN A 64 -2.34 8.51 20.25
C GLN A 64 -1.46 8.14 19.05
N ILE A 65 -0.14 8.04 19.23
CA ILE A 65 0.79 7.71 18.14
C ILE A 65 0.50 6.30 17.59
N TRP A 66 0.30 5.34 18.49
CA TRP A 66 -0.03 3.97 18.10
C TRP A 66 -1.41 3.90 17.45
N GLY A 67 -2.43 4.50 18.07
CA GLY A 67 -3.80 4.51 17.56
C GLY A 67 -3.92 5.14 16.17
N LEU A 68 -3.30 6.32 15.95
CA LEU A 68 -3.27 6.98 14.65
C LEU A 68 -2.48 6.17 13.61
N GLY A 69 -1.32 5.63 13.98
CA GLY A 69 -0.51 4.82 13.10
C GLY A 69 -1.24 3.57 12.62
N THR A 70 -1.91 2.86 13.54
CA THR A 70 -2.69 1.66 13.22
C THR A 70 -3.93 2.01 12.41
N LEU A 71 -4.61 3.13 12.70
CA LEU A 71 -5.73 3.62 11.89
C LEU A 71 -5.32 3.89 10.45
N ILE A 72 -4.28 4.70 10.23
CA ILE A 72 -3.78 5.04 8.89
C ILE A 72 -3.35 3.78 8.13
N ALA A 73 -2.67 2.86 8.80
CA ALA A 73 -2.31 1.57 8.20
C ALA A 73 -3.56 0.77 7.79
N GLY A 74 -4.56 0.69 8.67
CA GLY A 74 -5.83 0.00 8.39
C GLY A 74 -6.59 0.60 7.20
N THR A 75 -6.79 1.92 7.16
CA THR A 75 -7.45 2.58 6.02
C THR A 75 -6.67 2.40 4.72
N THR A 76 -5.35 2.54 4.75
CA THR A 76 -4.50 2.36 3.55
C THR A 76 -4.58 0.95 3.01
N THR A 77 -4.57 -0.06 3.88
CA THR A 77 -4.77 -1.47 3.50
C THR A 77 -6.15 -1.67 2.88
N ILE A 78 -7.22 -1.13 3.46
CA ILE A 78 -8.57 -1.30 2.89
C ILE A 78 -8.65 -0.66 1.51
N ILE A 79 -8.24 0.60 1.38
CA ILE A 79 -8.34 1.36 0.13
C ILE A 79 -7.54 0.68 -0.98
N SER A 80 -6.30 0.25 -0.71
CA SER A 80 -5.47 -0.43 -1.71
C SER A 80 -6.07 -1.74 -2.21
N ASN A 81 -6.66 -2.54 -1.31
CA ASN A 81 -7.34 -3.79 -1.68
C ASN A 81 -8.63 -3.54 -2.47
N ILE A 82 -9.42 -2.52 -2.11
CA ILE A 82 -10.62 -2.13 -2.89
C ILE A 82 -10.24 -1.72 -4.31
N ILE A 83 -9.20 -0.90 -4.48
CA ILE A 83 -8.73 -0.47 -5.81
C ILE A 83 -8.28 -1.69 -6.62
N THR A 84 -7.56 -2.62 -5.99
CA THR A 84 -7.10 -3.85 -6.64
C THR A 84 -8.26 -4.73 -7.06
N MET A 85 -9.26 -4.95 -6.20
CA MET A 85 -10.48 -5.70 -6.55
C MET A 85 -11.22 -5.07 -7.73
N LYS A 86 -11.38 -3.74 -7.74
CA LYS A 86 -12.02 -3.03 -8.86
C LYS A 86 -11.26 -3.25 -10.18
N LYS A 87 -9.93 -3.18 -10.15
CA LYS A 87 -9.09 -3.44 -11.33
C LYS A 87 -9.21 -4.88 -11.81
N LEU A 88 -9.21 -5.84 -10.89
CA LEU A 88 -9.37 -7.25 -11.21
C LEU A 88 -10.74 -7.52 -11.85
N GLN A 89 -11.81 -6.95 -11.29
CA GLN A 89 -13.17 -7.09 -11.84
C GLN A 89 -13.31 -6.47 -13.23
N ALA A 90 -12.61 -5.37 -13.52
CA ALA A 90 -12.62 -4.73 -14.84
C ALA A 90 -11.82 -5.50 -15.92
N GLN A 91 -10.96 -6.45 -15.51
CA GLN A 91 -10.19 -7.31 -16.42
C GLN A 91 -10.84 -8.67 -16.68
N ARG A 92 -12.04 -8.90 -16.13
CA ARG A 92 -12.86 -10.09 -16.34
C ARG A 92 -13.85 -9.86 -17.48
#